data_AF-A0A6N7LPH8-F1
#
_entry.id   AF-A0A6N7LPH8-F1
#
_cell.length_a   1.000
_cell.length_b   1.000
_cell.length_c   1.000
_cell.angle_alpha   90.00
_cell.angle_beta   90.00
_cell.angle_gamma   90.00
#
_symmetry.space_group_name_H-M   'P 1'
#
loop_
_entity.id
_entity.type
_entity.pdbx_description
1 polymer ?
#
loop_
_entity_poly.entity_id
_entity_poly.type
_entity_poly.pdbx_seq_one_letter_code
_entity_poly.pdbx_strand_id
1 'polypeptide(L)'
;MLGITMKVSQAAAGLLVCLGLVPLAQADVVCSMERCQDVGMQELDAYPAQNGFTPDAIFAIVENIIQLSGLTPNFQILETPRVGNAAATVMDGQRYLLYNRNWMDGLRGDEETWKLYGVVAHEVGHHLQGHTLDGLGSQPAKELEADEYAGFVLAAMGASLGDAQQLWQGLNAGASSTHPARRDRLVAVEKGWDRWQRQVAAIRGSSRPVAVPSSRDTQPASRSSASSPYLIADSARRVLSDSDVRSLDAQALRVARNEIFARHGYTFNSADLRRHFSRQPWYEPTGKQVSLNAVEQANVAFLLGRERVLENSGQSLMAMTSEDYLLPDSHRRKLSYADIDGLDKSTLRLARNEIFARHGYVFKSEDLNRYFKRYSWYKPHGGAVSLSGVEQYNVGFIKQYE
;
A
#
# COMPACT_ATOMS: atom_id res chain seq x y z
N MET A 1 -59.61 -80.77 -10.28
CA MET A 1 -59.07 -79.45 -10.67
C MET A 1 -57.63 -79.40 -10.19
N LEU A 2 -56.70 -79.31 -11.15
CA LEU A 2 -55.25 -79.31 -10.95
C LEU A 2 -54.76 -78.11 -10.13
N GLY A 3 -53.71 -78.30 -9.33
CA GLY A 3 -52.94 -77.22 -8.71
C GLY A 3 -51.94 -76.56 -9.66
N ILE A 4 -51.16 -75.59 -9.15
CA ILE A 4 -49.75 -75.31 -9.46
C ILE A 4 -49.25 -74.14 -8.57
N THR A 5 -47.97 -74.27 -8.21
CA THR A 5 -47.04 -73.54 -7.35
C THR A 5 -46.50 -72.21 -7.92
N MET A 6 -45.61 -71.55 -7.13
CA MET A 6 -44.54 -70.58 -7.50
C MET A 6 -44.91 -69.09 -7.33
N LYS A 7 -44.07 -68.18 -6.82
CA LYS A 7 -42.62 -68.16 -6.51
C LYS A 7 -42.36 -66.93 -5.62
N VAL A 8 -41.54 -67.05 -4.58
CA VAL A 8 -40.89 -65.88 -3.94
C VAL A 8 -39.79 -65.43 -4.89
N SER A 9 -39.86 -64.19 -5.38
CA SER A 9 -38.79 -63.55 -6.16
C SER A 9 -38.20 -62.43 -5.34
N GLN A 10 -36.90 -62.54 -5.05
CA GLN A 10 -36.06 -61.47 -4.53
C GLN A 10 -36.08 -60.30 -5.50
N ALA A 11 -36.60 -59.15 -5.08
CA ALA A 11 -36.39 -57.89 -5.77
C ALA A 11 -35.19 -57.18 -5.13
N ALA A 12 -34.24 -56.82 -5.99
CA ALA A 12 -32.94 -56.28 -5.69
C ALA A 12 -32.98 -55.04 -4.78
N ALA A 13 -32.03 -54.97 -3.85
CA ALA A 13 -31.63 -53.74 -3.19
C ALA A 13 -31.05 -52.80 -4.25
N GLY A 14 -31.87 -51.88 -4.75
CA GLY A 14 -31.43 -50.74 -5.55
C GLY A 14 -30.57 -49.84 -4.67
N LEU A 15 -29.26 -49.85 -4.94
CA LEU A 15 -28.31 -48.88 -4.42
C LEU A 15 -28.76 -47.50 -4.93
N LEU A 16 -29.44 -46.74 -4.08
CA LEU A 16 -29.76 -45.35 -4.34
C LEU A 16 -28.43 -44.58 -4.27
N VAL A 17 -27.76 -44.44 -5.40
CA VAL A 17 -26.65 -43.50 -5.55
C VAL A 17 -27.28 -42.11 -5.45
N CYS A 18 -27.29 -41.56 -4.23
CA CYS A 18 -27.43 -40.13 -4.03
C CYS A 18 -26.24 -39.49 -4.73
N LEU A 19 -26.40 -39.15 -6.01
CA LEU A 19 -25.62 -38.11 -6.66
C LEU A 19 -25.88 -36.85 -5.84
N GLY A 20 -25.01 -36.61 -4.86
CA GLY A 20 -24.99 -35.35 -4.15
C GLY A 20 -24.84 -34.26 -5.20
N LEU A 21 -25.90 -33.48 -5.39
CA LEU A 21 -25.79 -32.20 -6.08
C LEU A 21 -24.79 -31.39 -5.27
N VAL A 22 -23.54 -31.36 -5.72
CA VAL A 22 -22.58 -30.35 -5.29
C VAL A 22 -23.24 -29.03 -5.67
N PRO A 23 -23.54 -28.14 -4.71
CA PRO A 23 -24.09 -26.83 -5.04
C PRO A 23 -23.12 -26.18 -6.03
N LEU A 24 -23.66 -25.74 -7.18
CA LEU A 24 -22.89 -24.96 -8.14
C LEU A 24 -22.26 -23.79 -7.40
N ALA A 25 -20.95 -23.61 -7.55
CA ALA A 25 -20.24 -22.48 -6.99
C ALA A 25 -20.95 -21.19 -7.44
N GLN A 26 -21.42 -20.39 -6.50
CA GLN A 26 -22.06 -19.12 -6.81
C GLN A 26 -20.98 -18.16 -7.31
N ALA A 27 -21.15 -17.65 -8.54
CA ALA A 27 -20.28 -16.63 -9.10
C ALA A 27 -20.88 -15.25 -8.79
N ASP A 28 -20.02 -14.33 -8.35
CA ASP A 28 -20.41 -12.95 -8.07
C ASP A 28 -20.06 -12.05 -9.26
N VAL A 29 -20.92 -11.07 -9.55
CA VAL A 29 -20.66 -10.07 -10.59
C VAL A 29 -19.62 -9.10 -10.06
N VAL A 30 -18.41 -9.15 -10.63
CA VAL A 30 -17.29 -8.28 -10.29
C VAL A 30 -17.06 -7.30 -11.43
N CYS A 31 -16.98 -6.00 -11.10
CA CYS A 31 -16.76 -4.96 -12.08
C CYS A 31 -15.40 -4.29 -11.87
N SER A 32 -14.64 -4.27 -12.95
CA SER A 32 -13.48 -3.40 -13.18
C SER A 32 -13.93 -2.11 -13.85
N MET A 33 -13.08 -1.07 -13.87
CA MET A 33 -13.38 0.25 -14.45
C MET A 33 -13.92 0.30 -15.92
N GLU A 34 -13.86 -0.80 -16.67
CA GLU A 34 -14.36 -0.86 -18.06
C GLU A 34 -15.34 -2.01 -18.33
N ARG A 35 -15.42 -3.00 -17.44
CA ARG A 35 -16.20 -4.22 -17.69
C ARG A 35 -16.60 -4.93 -16.41
N CYS A 36 -17.76 -5.59 -16.46
CA CYS A 36 -18.23 -6.52 -15.45
C CYS A 36 -18.14 -7.96 -15.94
N GLN A 37 -17.97 -8.89 -15.02
CA GLN A 37 -17.76 -10.31 -15.29
C GLN A 37 -18.06 -11.16 -14.07
N ASP A 38 -18.54 -12.38 -14.30
CA ASP A 38 -18.79 -13.35 -13.24
C ASP A 38 -17.48 -13.97 -12.74
N VAL A 39 -17.27 -13.95 -11.43
CA VAL A 39 -16.08 -14.50 -10.76
C VAL A 39 -16.51 -15.36 -9.58
N GLY A 40 -16.19 -16.65 -9.60
CA GLY A 40 -16.42 -17.55 -8.47
C GLY A 40 -15.25 -17.59 -7.50
N MET A 41 -15.53 -17.78 -6.20
CA MET A 41 -14.50 -17.90 -5.15
C MET A 41 -13.51 -19.05 -5.39
N GLN A 42 -13.98 -20.17 -5.95
CA GLN A 42 -13.15 -21.32 -6.31
C GLN A 42 -12.22 -21.03 -7.49
N GLU A 43 -12.46 -19.94 -8.22
CA GLU A 43 -11.68 -19.54 -9.39
C GLU A 43 -10.65 -18.44 -9.06
N LEU A 44 -10.58 -18.03 -7.79
CA LEU A 44 -9.55 -17.13 -7.27
C LEU A 44 -8.24 -17.87 -6.96
N ASP A 45 -8.10 -19.12 -7.41
CA ASP A 45 -6.92 -19.96 -7.22
C ASP A 45 -5.62 -19.33 -7.74
N ALA A 46 -4.52 -19.76 -7.11
CA ALA A 46 -3.19 -19.17 -7.15
C ALA A 46 -2.72 -18.72 -8.54
N TYR A 47 -2.42 -17.42 -8.63
CA TYR A 47 -1.60 -16.88 -9.70
C TYR A 47 -0.22 -17.56 -9.66
N PRO A 48 0.29 -18.13 -10.77
CA PRO A 48 1.62 -18.74 -10.77
C PRO A 48 2.65 -17.70 -10.29
N ALA A 49 3.54 -18.10 -9.38
CA ALA A 49 4.57 -17.24 -8.85
C ALA A 49 5.47 -16.72 -9.99
N GLN A 50 5.36 -15.42 -10.27
CA GLN A 50 6.15 -14.71 -11.27
C GLN A 50 6.67 -13.39 -10.69
N ASN A 51 7.66 -12.77 -11.35
CA ASN A 51 8.12 -11.44 -11.00
C ASN A 51 7.03 -10.42 -11.37
N GLY A 52 6.61 -9.54 -10.45
CA GLY A 52 5.56 -8.55 -10.71
C GLY A 52 5.09 -7.82 -9.44
N PHE A 53 4.01 -7.03 -9.53
CA PHE A 53 3.44 -6.34 -8.37
C PHE A 53 2.94 -7.36 -7.36
N THR A 54 3.55 -7.35 -6.18
CA THR A 54 3.15 -8.22 -5.08
C THR A 54 1.93 -7.64 -4.35
N PRO A 55 1.13 -8.47 -3.67
CA PRO A 55 0.06 -7.97 -2.81
C PRO A 55 0.55 -6.94 -1.78
N ASP A 56 1.76 -7.12 -1.24
CA ASP A 56 2.38 -6.18 -0.30
C ASP A 56 2.68 -4.82 -0.93
N ALA A 57 3.10 -4.78 -2.20
CA ALA A 57 3.33 -3.54 -2.91
C ALA A 57 2.01 -2.77 -3.15
N ILE A 58 0.93 -3.48 -3.50
CA ILE A 58 -0.40 -2.88 -3.61
C ILE A 58 -0.92 -2.46 -2.23
N PHE A 59 -0.64 -3.23 -1.18
CA PHE A 59 -1.00 -2.89 0.19
C PHE A 59 -0.35 -1.57 0.64
N ALA A 60 0.91 -1.33 0.30
CA ALA A 60 1.58 -0.06 0.60
C ALA A 60 0.89 1.14 -0.08
N ILE A 61 0.45 0.97 -1.33
CA ILE A 61 -0.32 2.00 -2.05
C ILE A 61 -1.68 2.24 -1.37
N VAL A 62 -2.38 1.16 -1.04
CA VAL A 62 -3.66 1.21 -0.33
C VAL A 62 -3.51 1.90 1.03
N GLU A 63 -2.45 1.60 1.79
CA GLU A 63 -2.17 2.22 3.08
C GLU A 63 -1.93 3.73 2.90
N ASN A 64 -1.10 4.13 1.93
CA ASN A 64 -0.88 5.55 1.60
C ASN A 64 -2.18 6.30 1.26
N ILE A 65 -3.09 5.66 0.51
CA ILE A 65 -4.38 6.25 0.13
C ILE A 65 -5.32 6.36 1.33
N ILE A 66 -5.51 5.27 2.06
CA ILE A 66 -6.49 5.20 3.15
C ILE A 66 -6.05 6.05 4.34
N GLN A 67 -4.75 6.13 4.62
CA GLN A 67 -4.21 6.95 5.70
C GLN A 67 -4.52 8.45 5.55
N LEU A 68 -4.77 8.96 4.34
CA LEU A 68 -5.24 10.33 4.13
C LEU A 68 -6.56 10.63 4.87
N SER A 69 -7.37 9.60 5.09
CA SER A 69 -8.63 9.68 5.83
C SER A 69 -8.51 9.35 7.32
N GLY A 70 -7.32 8.95 7.80
CA GLY A 70 -7.10 8.45 9.17
C GLY A 70 -7.63 7.03 9.42
N LEU A 71 -8.17 6.37 8.39
CA LEU A 71 -8.69 5.00 8.49
C LEU A 71 -7.58 3.97 8.28
N THR A 72 -7.93 2.70 8.52
CA THR A 72 -7.11 1.56 8.10
C THR A 72 -7.85 0.66 7.12
N PRO A 73 -7.12 0.03 6.18
CA PRO A 73 -7.72 -0.94 5.27
C PRO A 73 -8.36 -2.08 6.07
N ASN A 74 -9.60 -2.44 5.73
CA ASN A 74 -10.35 -3.56 6.32
C ASN A 74 -10.79 -4.59 5.26
N PHE A 75 -10.06 -4.66 4.16
CA PHE A 75 -10.27 -5.58 3.05
C PHE A 75 -8.97 -6.29 2.71
N GLN A 76 -9.10 -7.47 2.10
CA GLN A 76 -7.96 -8.27 1.66
C GLN A 76 -7.57 -7.86 0.25
N ILE A 77 -6.28 -7.87 -0.04
CA ILE A 77 -5.77 -7.66 -1.41
C ILE A 77 -5.45 -9.03 -1.98
N LEU A 78 -6.08 -9.36 -3.09
CA LEU A 78 -5.93 -10.65 -3.73
C LEU A 78 -5.62 -10.47 -5.21
N GLU A 79 -4.59 -11.17 -5.65
CA GLU A 79 -4.20 -11.20 -7.05
C GLU A 79 -4.99 -12.26 -7.80
N THR A 80 -5.53 -11.92 -8.96
CA THR A 80 -6.28 -12.85 -9.80
C THR A 80 -6.27 -12.43 -11.27
N PRO A 81 -6.10 -13.35 -12.23
CA PRO A 81 -6.15 -13.01 -13.65
C PRO A 81 -7.59 -12.83 -14.13
N ARG A 82 -8.56 -13.12 -13.25
CA ARG A 82 -9.97 -13.09 -13.59
C ARG A 82 -10.38 -11.66 -13.89
N VAL A 83 -10.01 -10.68 -13.08
CA VAL A 83 -10.38 -9.27 -13.32
C VAL A 83 -9.55 -8.65 -14.44
N GLY A 84 -10.11 -7.65 -15.13
CA GLY A 84 -9.42 -6.97 -16.24
C GLY A 84 -8.27 -6.07 -15.78
N ASN A 85 -8.46 -5.36 -14.67
CA ASN A 85 -7.49 -4.46 -14.05
C ASN A 85 -7.48 -4.60 -12.52
N ALA A 86 -8.36 -3.93 -11.79
CA ALA A 86 -8.65 -4.12 -10.39
C ALA A 86 -10.17 -4.08 -10.16
N ALA A 87 -10.63 -4.58 -9.01
CA ALA A 87 -12.04 -4.51 -8.64
C ALA A 87 -12.22 -4.60 -7.11
N ALA A 88 -13.04 -3.71 -6.58
CA ALA A 88 -13.57 -3.79 -5.23
C ALA A 88 -14.81 -4.69 -5.18
N THR A 89 -14.82 -5.66 -4.28
CA THR A 89 -15.96 -6.59 -4.15
C THR A 89 -16.14 -7.09 -2.72
N VAL A 90 -17.32 -7.65 -2.43
CA VAL A 90 -17.60 -8.42 -1.21
C VAL A 90 -18.05 -9.81 -1.65
N MET A 91 -17.28 -10.83 -1.26
CA MET A 91 -17.55 -12.23 -1.56
C MET A 91 -17.58 -13.00 -0.24
N ASP A 92 -18.61 -13.82 0.00
CA ASP A 92 -18.81 -14.55 1.26
C ASP A 92 -18.70 -13.69 2.53
N GLY A 93 -19.18 -12.44 2.47
CA GLY A 93 -19.12 -11.48 3.58
C GLY A 93 -17.73 -10.92 3.87
N GLN A 94 -16.73 -11.24 3.04
CA GLN A 94 -15.37 -10.71 3.12
C GLN A 94 -15.13 -9.67 2.03
N ARG A 95 -14.46 -8.57 2.40
CA ARG A 95 -14.15 -7.47 1.46
C ARG A 95 -12.82 -7.75 0.76
N TYR A 96 -12.81 -7.60 -0.56
CA TYR A 96 -11.62 -7.81 -1.39
C TYR A 96 -11.34 -6.62 -2.30
N LEU A 97 -10.06 -6.33 -2.50
CA LEU A 97 -9.55 -5.61 -3.66
C LEU A 97 -8.82 -6.64 -4.52
N LEU A 98 -9.47 -7.04 -5.61
CA LEU A 98 -8.93 -7.95 -6.60
C LEU A 98 -8.06 -7.16 -7.58
N TYR A 99 -6.93 -7.71 -8.02
CA TYR A 99 -6.14 -7.08 -9.08
C TYR A 99 -5.49 -8.09 -10.02
N ASN A 100 -5.34 -7.68 -11.27
CA ASN A 100 -4.65 -8.40 -12.33
C ASN A 100 -3.19 -7.93 -12.39
N ARG A 101 -2.26 -8.80 -11.95
CA ARG A 101 -0.83 -8.48 -11.91
C ARG A 101 -0.28 -8.06 -13.27
N ASN A 102 -0.65 -8.76 -14.34
CA ASN A 102 -0.10 -8.47 -15.68
C ASN A 102 -0.50 -7.07 -16.16
N TRP A 103 -1.75 -6.67 -15.88
CA TRP A 103 -2.22 -5.32 -16.20
C TRP A 103 -1.51 -4.26 -15.35
N MET A 104 -1.36 -4.50 -14.05
CA MET A 104 -0.64 -3.59 -13.13
C MET A 104 0.84 -3.44 -13.49
N ASP A 105 1.52 -4.52 -13.88
CA ASP A 105 2.91 -4.49 -14.30
C ASP A 105 3.12 -3.68 -15.59
N GLY A 106 2.10 -3.59 -16.43
CA GLY A 106 2.08 -2.73 -17.61
C GLY A 106 2.03 -1.23 -17.31
N LEU A 107 1.82 -0.83 -16.04
CA LEU A 107 1.80 0.57 -15.59
C LEU A 107 3.10 0.98 -14.88
N ARG A 108 4.18 0.21 -15.03
CA ARG A 108 5.47 0.49 -14.39
C ARG A 108 6.21 1.60 -15.13
N GLY A 109 6.34 2.76 -14.48
CA GLY A 109 7.14 3.89 -14.94
C GLY A 109 6.76 5.20 -14.22
N ASP A 110 7.64 6.21 -14.28
CA ASP A 110 7.44 7.48 -13.54
C ASP A 110 6.17 8.23 -13.99
N GLU A 111 5.89 8.25 -15.30
CA GLU A 111 4.67 8.83 -15.87
C GLU A 111 3.43 7.99 -15.53
N GLU A 112 3.58 6.67 -15.45
CA GLU A 112 2.47 5.72 -15.28
C GLU A 112 2.12 5.41 -13.82
N THR A 113 2.95 5.88 -12.88
CA THR A 113 2.72 5.78 -11.45
C THR A 113 1.37 6.39 -11.05
N TRP A 114 0.97 7.50 -11.68
CA TRP A 114 -0.34 8.10 -11.40
C TRP A 114 -1.51 7.25 -11.86
N LYS A 115 -1.34 6.47 -12.93
CA LYS A 115 -2.36 5.52 -13.37
C LYS A 115 -2.57 4.41 -12.34
N LEU A 116 -1.47 3.92 -11.75
CA LEU A 116 -1.50 2.93 -10.67
C LEU A 116 -2.19 3.47 -9.41
N TYR A 117 -1.84 4.68 -8.96
CA TYR A 117 -2.55 5.28 -7.83
C TYR A 117 -4.02 5.55 -8.15
N GLY A 118 -4.34 5.96 -9.39
CA GLY A 118 -5.70 6.26 -9.80
C GLY A 118 -6.63 5.05 -9.73
N VAL A 119 -6.19 3.89 -10.25
CA VAL A 119 -7.00 2.67 -10.23
C VAL A 119 -7.20 2.18 -8.79
N VAL A 120 -6.16 2.19 -7.96
CA VAL A 120 -6.28 1.75 -6.55
C VAL A 120 -7.17 2.71 -5.77
N ALA A 121 -7.04 4.02 -5.98
CA ALA A 121 -7.88 5.01 -5.31
C ALA A 121 -9.35 4.86 -5.71
N HIS A 122 -9.64 4.57 -6.98
CA HIS A 122 -10.99 4.28 -7.45
C HIS A 122 -11.59 3.05 -6.73
N GLU A 123 -10.85 1.94 -6.66
CA GLU A 123 -11.33 0.73 -5.95
C GLU A 123 -11.52 0.95 -4.44
N VAL A 124 -10.61 1.69 -3.81
CA VAL A 124 -10.78 2.12 -2.41
C VAL A 124 -12.03 2.97 -2.26
N GLY A 125 -12.33 3.85 -3.23
CA GLY A 125 -13.53 4.67 -3.27
C GLY A 125 -14.82 3.84 -3.26
N HIS A 126 -14.88 2.75 -4.03
CA HIS A 126 -16.02 1.82 -3.99
C HIS A 126 -16.23 1.21 -2.61
N HIS A 127 -15.15 0.84 -1.92
CA HIS A 127 -15.23 0.33 -0.55
C HIS A 127 -15.68 1.41 0.43
N LEU A 128 -15.10 2.60 0.39
CA LEU A 128 -15.40 3.65 1.38
C LEU A 128 -16.81 4.26 1.20
N GLN A 129 -17.34 4.27 -0.02
CA GLN A 129 -18.68 4.79 -0.32
C GLN A 129 -19.78 3.72 -0.24
N GLY A 130 -19.42 2.48 0.12
CA GLY A 130 -20.39 1.39 0.30
C GLY A 130 -20.97 0.84 -1.00
N HIS A 131 -20.34 1.10 -2.15
CA HIS A 131 -20.80 0.66 -3.46
C HIS A 131 -20.85 -0.87 -3.61
N THR A 132 -20.08 -1.58 -2.78
CA THR A 132 -19.94 -3.04 -2.76
C THR A 132 -21.00 -3.75 -1.89
N LEU A 133 -21.91 -3.02 -1.24
CA LEU A 133 -22.83 -3.58 -0.24
C LEU A 133 -24.17 -4.08 -0.80
N ASP A 134 -24.60 -3.61 -1.98
CA ASP A 134 -25.90 -3.95 -2.57
C ASP A 134 -25.85 -5.11 -3.58
N GLY A 135 -24.66 -5.59 -3.95
CA GLY A 135 -24.46 -6.67 -4.91
C GLY A 135 -24.85 -6.32 -6.35
N LEU A 136 -25.18 -5.05 -6.65
CA LEU A 136 -25.65 -4.64 -7.99
C LEU A 136 -24.49 -4.37 -8.98
N GLY A 137 -23.24 -4.51 -8.52
CA GLY A 137 -22.06 -4.21 -9.32
C GLY A 137 -21.98 -2.73 -9.74
N SER A 138 -21.42 -2.51 -10.92
CA SER A 138 -21.16 -1.20 -11.52
C SER A 138 -22.45 -0.50 -11.95
N GLN A 139 -22.55 0.78 -11.58
CA GLN A 139 -23.61 1.69 -12.01
C GLN A 139 -22.98 3.04 -12.32
N PRO A 140 -23.44 3.78 -13.34
CA PRO A 140 -22.81 5.04 -13.72
C PRO A 140 -22.67 6.06 -12.58
N ALA A 141 -23.61 6.11 -11.64
CA ALA A 141 -23.53 7.01 -10.48
C ALA A 141 -22.40 6.63 -9.51
N LYS A 142 -22.37 5.36 -9.06
CA LYS A 142 -21.30 4.78 -8.23
C LYS A 142 -19.93 4.96 -8.89
N GLU A 143 -19.96 4.80 -10.21
CA GLU A 143 -19.03 5.25 -11.21
C GLU A 143 -18.33 6.56 -10.83
N LEU A 144 -19.03 7.63 -11.15
CA LEU A 144 -18.56 9.00 -11.01
C LEU A 144 -18.21 9.34 -9.56
N GLU A 145 -18.89 8.75 -8.58
CA GLU A 145 -18.57 8.90 -7.16
C GLU A 145 -17.18 8.33 -6.82
N ALA A 146 -16.83 7.14 -7.34
CA ALA A 146 -15.50 6.55 -7.13
C ALA A 146 -14.38 7.37 -7.82
N ASP A 147 -14.66 7.96 -8.98
CA ASP A 147 -13.72 8.89 -9.64
C ASP A 147 -13.51 10.19 -8.90
N GLU A 148 -14.58 10.78 -8.38
CA GLU A 148 -14.48 12.01 -7.60
C GLU A 148 -13.63 11.75 -6.34
N TYR A 149 -13.77 10.57 -5.72
CA TYR A 149 -12.89 10.16 -4.64
C TYR A 149 -11.44 9.99 -5.13
N ALA A 150 -11.21 9.30 -6.24
CA ALA A 150 -9.87 9.09 -6.78
C ALA A 150 -9.17 10.41 -7.13
N GLY A 151 -9.86 11.35 -7.78
CA GLY A 151 -9.35 12.68 -8.09
C GLY A 151 -8.96 13.48 -6.85
N PHE A 152 -9.74 13.38 -5.77
CA PHE A 152 -9.43 14.00 -4.48
C PHE A 152 -8.14 13.42 -3.88
N VAL A 153 -7.99 12.09 -3.88
CA VAL A 153 -6.79 11.40 -3.38
C VAL A 153 -5.55 11.76 -4.19
N LEU A 154 -5.64 11.72 -5.52
CA LEU A 154 -4.52 12.04 -6.40
C LEU A 154 -4.05 13.49 -6.21
N ALA A 155 -4.99 14.43 -6.08
CA ALA A 155 -4.67 15.81 -5.74
C ALA A 155 -3.98 15.95 -4.38
N ALA A 156 -4.43 15.18 -3.38
CA ALA A 156 -3.80 15.14 -2.06
C ALA A 156 -2.35 14.63 -2.11
N MET A 157 -2.07 13.68 -2.99
CA MET A 157 -0.73 13.16 -3.23
C MET A 157 0.14 14.07 -4.10
N GLY A 158 -0.40 15.19 -4.59
CA GLY A 158 0.34 16.19 -5.36
C GLY A 158 0.30 16.01 -6.88
N ALA A 159 -0.63 15.22 -7.41
CA ALA A 159 -0.85 15.13 -8.85
C ALA A 159 -1.30 16.48 -9.44
N SER A 160 -0.74 16.85 -10.59
CA SER A 160 -1.37 17.87 -11.43
C SER A 160 -2.74 17.37 -11.92
N LEU A 161 -3.63 18.27 -12.38
CA LEU A 161 -4.92 17.81 -12.93
C LEU A 161 -4.72 16.87 -14.13
N GLY A 162 -3.75 17.16 -14.99
CA GLY A 162 -3.38 16.31 -16.12
C GLY A 162 -2.94 14.92 -15.67
N ASP A 163 -2.06 14.86 -14.66
CA ASP A 163 -1.62 13.61 -14.03
C ASP A 163 -2.78 12.81 -13.43
N ALA A 164 -3.65 13.50 -12.69
CA ALA A 164 -4.80 12.89 -12.05
C ALA A 164 -5.78 12.30 -13.09
N GLN A 165 -5.82 12.83 -14.30
CA GLN A 165 -6.70 12.36 -15.37
C GLN A 165 -6.08 11.31 -16.30
N GLN A 166 -4.78 11.02 -16.21
CA GLN A 166 -4.06 10.17 -17.17
C GLN A 166 -4.67 8.76 -17.33
N LEU A 167 -5.09 8.15 -16.23
CA LEU A 167 -5.73 6.82 -16.26
C LEU A 167 -7.01 6.85 -17.09
N TRP A 168 -7.87 7.84 -16.84
CA TRP A 168 -9.18 7.97 -17.45
C TRP A 168 -9.12 8.36 -18.92
N GLN A 169 -8.05 9.01 -19.37
CA GLN A 169 -7.83 9.32 -20.79
C GLN A 169 -7.81 8.05 -21.66
N GLY A 170 -7.36 6.92 -21.11
CA GLY A 170 -7.30 5.63 -21.80
C GLY A 170 -8.64 4.89 -21.94
N LEU A 171 -9.70 5.35 -21.26
CA LEU A 171 -11.00 4.66 -21.24
C LEU A 171 -11.83 4.88 -22.52
N ASN A 172 -12.83 4.02 -22.69
CA ASN A 172 -13.79 4.10 -23.79
C ASN A 172 -14.52 5.46 -23.85
N ALA A 173 -14.62 6.01 -25.07
CA ALA A 173 -15.24 7.31 -25.29
C ALA A 173 -16.76 7.31 -25.04
N GLY A 174 -17.45 6.19 -25.33
CA GLY A 174 -18.89 6.05 -25.18
C GLY A 174 -19.31 5.50 -23.82
N ALA A 175 -20.51 5.86 -23.37
CA ALA A 175 -21.14 5.27 -22.19
C ALA A 175 -21.73 3.88 -22.49
N SER A 176 -21.88 3.07 -21.45
CA SER A 176 -22.64 1.81 -21.46
C SER A 176 -23.69 1.83 -20.35
N SER A 177 -24.42 0.72 -20.19
CA SER A 177 -25.38 0.57 -19.08
C SER A 177 -24.72 0.52 -17.71
N THR A 178 -23.45 0.13 -17.64
CA THR A 178 -22.70 -0.03 -16.38
C THR A 178 -21.68 1.09 -16.18
N HIS A 179 -21.04 1.56 -17.25
CA HIS A 179 -19.93 2.51 -17.16
C HIS A 179 -20.27 3.85 -17.85
N PRO A 180 -19.95 4.99 -17.22
CA PRO A 180 -20.14 6.30 -17.84
C PRO A 180 -19.15 6.54 -18.98
N ALA A 181 -19.47 7.50 -19.86
CA ALA A 181 -18.55 7.91 -20.92
C ALA A 181 -17.28 8.53 -20.33
N ARG A 182 -16.13 8.34 -20.99
CA ARG A 182 -14.84 8.93 -20.57
C ARG A 182 -14.93 10.42 -20.21
N ARG A 183 -15.70 11.21 -20.95
CA ARG A 183 -15.86 12.65 -20.68
C ARG A 183 -16.40 12.90 -19.27
N ASP A 184 -17.45 12.19 -18.88
CA ASP A 184 -18.09 12.38 -17.58
C ASP A 184 -17.17 11.91 -16.45
N ARG A 185 -16.43 10.84 -16.69
CA ARG A 185 -15.39 10.32 -15.79
C ARG A 185 -14.30 11.34 -15.50
N LEU A 186 -13.77 11.96 -16.55
CA LEU A 186 -12.75 13.03 -16.44
C LEU A 186 -13.25 14.24 -15.64
N VAL A 187 -14.52 14.62 -15.81
CA VAL A 187 -15.16 15.71 -15.05
C VAL A 187 -15.31 15.33 -13.57
N ALA A 188 -15.66 14.08 -13.26
CA ALA A 188 -15.74 13.60 -11.88
C ALA A 188 -14.37 13.64 -11.19
N VAL A 189 -13.30 13.19 -11.85
CA VAL A 189 -11.93 13.30 -11.36
C VAL A 189 -11.55 14.76 -11.08
N GLU A 190 -11.83 15.67 -12.02
CA GLU A 190 -11.56 17.11 -11.87
C GLU A 190 -12.30 17.69 -10.67
N LYS A 191 -13.59 17.35 -10.49
CA LYS A 191 -14.40 17.79 -9.35
C LYS A 191 -13.78 17.37 -8.01
N GLY A 192 -13.28 16.13 -7.93
CA GLY A 192 -12.57 15.61 -6.77
C GLY A 192 -11.26 16.35 -6.50
N TRP A 193 -10.48 16.55 -7.56
CA TRP A 193 -9.22 17.26 -7.51
C TRP A 193 -9.39 18.70 -7.00
N ASP A 194 -10.37 19.41 -7.54
CA ASP A 194 -10.75 20.76 -7.15
C ASP A 194 -11.20 20.87 -5.69
N ARG A 195 -11.94 19.86 -5.20
CA ARG A 195 -12.40 19.80 -3.82
C ARG A 195 -11.22 19.78 -2.85
N TRP A 196 -10.17 19.00 -3.15
CA TRP A 196 -8.95 18.99 -2.35
C TRP A 196 -8.25 20.35 -2.35
N GLN A 197 -8.09 20.99 -3.52
CA GLN A 197 -7.45 22.31 -3.61
C GLN A 197 -8.16 23.35 -2.75
N ARG A 198 -9.50 23.39 -2.83
CA ARG A 198 -10.31 24.29 -2.00
C ARG A 198 -10.15 24.01 -0.51
N GLN A 199 -10.10 22.73 -0.11
CA GLN A 199 -9.91 22.34 1.28
C GLN A 199 -8.55 22.83 1.81
N VAL A 200 -7.45 22.59 1.08
CA VAL A 200 -6.12 23.05 1.49
C VAL A 200 -6.04 24.58 1.53
N ALA A 201 -6.64 25.27 0.57
CA ALA A 201 -6.70 26.73 0.56
C ALA A 201 -7.45 27.30 1.77
N ALA A 202 -8.58 26.69 2.14
CA ALA A 202 -9.36 27.08 3.32
C ALA A 202 -8.57 26.87 4.63
N ILE A 203 -7.87 25.73 4.76
CA ILE A 203 -7.04 25.44 5.93
C ILE A 203 -5.90 26.47 6.02
N ARG A 204 -5.18 26.74 4.93
CA ARG A 204 -4.10 27.74 4.90
C ARG A 204 -4.60 29.15 5.22
N GLY A 205 -5.78 29.53 4.72
CA GLY A 205 -6.43 30.80 5.05
C GLY A 205 -6.80 30.94 6.53
N SER A 206 -7.23 29.84 7.15
CA SER A 206 -7.61 29.77 8.57
C SER A 206 -6.39 29.67 9.51
N SER A 207 -5.24 29.22 9.00
CA SER A 207 -3.98 29.04 9.74
C SER A 207 -3.12 30.30 9.82
N ARG A 208 -3.54 31.44 9.25
CA ARG A 208 -2.82 32.72 9.44
C ARG A 208 -2.90 33.08 10.93
N PRO A 209 -1.78 33.48 11.58
CA PRO A 209 -1.87 34.01 12.93
C PRO A 209 -2.79 35.23 12.88
N VAL A 210 -3.90 35.16 13.61
CA VAL A 210 -4.69 36.35 13.91
C VAL A 210 -3.71 37.35 14.53
N ALA A 211 -3.59 38.53 13.94
CA ALA A 211 -2.79 39.60 14.51
C ALA A 211 -3.38 39.90 15.90
N VAL A 212 -2.70 39.43 16.95
CA VAL A 212 -3.01 39.81 18.32
C VAL A 212 -2.79 41.32 18.41
N PRO A 213 -3.75 42.12 18.90
CA PRO A 213 -3.54 43.56 19.07
C PRO A 213 -2.33 43.79 19.98
N SER A 214 -1.42 44.64 19.53
CA SER A 214 -0.23 45.05 20.28
C SER A 214 -0.64 45.72 21.60
N SER A 215 -0.63 44.96 22.69
CA SER A 215 -0.46 45.52 24.03
C SER A 215 1.02 45.44 24.38
N ARG A 216 1.65 46.62 24.42
CA ARG A 216 2.99 46.83 24.96
C ARG A 216 3.01 46.31 26.40
N ASP A 217 3.81 45.28 26.65
CA ASP A 217 4.56 45.25 27.89
C ASP A 217 5.87 44.48 27.74
N THR A 218 6.88 45.01 28.41
CA THR A 218 8.30 44.80 28.19
C THR A 218 8.80 43.72 29.14
N GLN A 219 9.41 42.61 28.66
CA GLN A 219 10.67 42.00 29.20
C GLN A 219 10.98 40.60 28.62
N PRO A 220 12.23 40.08 28.77
CA PRO A 220 13.16 39.92 27.66
C PRO A 220 13.26 38.49 27.12
N ALA A 221 14.04 38.37 26.04
CA ALA A 221 14.52 37.13 25.47
C ALA A 221 15.05 36.13 26.52
N SER A 222 14.33 35.01 26.67
CA SER A 222 14.92 33.75 27.13
C SER A 222 14.68 32.69 26.06
N ARG A 223 15.74 32.40 25.30
CA ARG A 223 15.86 31.16 24.54
C ARG A 223 15.80 29.98 25.52
N SER A 224 14.66 29.31 25.63
CA SER A 224 14.63 27.92 26.06
C SER A 224 14.46 27.07 24.81
N SER A 225 15.58 26.74 24.16
CA SER A 225 15.68 25.66 23.18
C SER A 225 15.52 24.32 23.90
N ALA A 226 14.32 24.03 24.41
CA ALA A 226 13.94 22.63 24.63
C ALA A 226 13.90 22.00 23.25
N SER A 227 14.83 21.10 22.94
CA SER A 227 14.81 20.33 21.71
C SER A 227 13.46 19.62 21.65
N SER A 228 12.57 20.03 20.74
CA SER A 228 11.32 19.32 20.53
C SER A 228 11.65 17.85 20.25
N PRO A 229 10.95 16.89 20.88
CA PRO A 229 11.20 15.47 20.65
C PRO A 229 10.66 14.98 19.29
N TYR A 230 10.17 15.91 18.48
CA TYR A 230 9.53 15.70 17.20
C TYR A 230 10.39 16.22 16.05
N LEU A 231 10.39 15.49 14.93
CA LEU A 231 11.11 15.89 13.73
C LEU A 231 10.57 17.21 13.15
N ILE A 232 9.25 17.39 13.16
CA ILE A 232 8.59 18.65 12.79
C ILE A 232 7.57 19.01 13.86
N ALA A 233 8.00 19.71 14.90
CA ALA A 233 7.18 20.03 16.08
C ALA A 233 5.79 20.59 15.73
N ASP A 234 5.74 21.55 14.81
CA ASP A 234 4.54 22.31 14.47
C ASP A 234 3.60 21.61 13.46
N SER A 235 3.90 20.37 13.03
CA SER A 235 3.10 19.62 12.06
C SER A 235 1.66 19.32 12.50
N ALA A 236 1.36 19.47 13.80
CA ALA A 236 0.00 19.36 14.33
C ALA A 236 -0.75 20.71 14.40
N ARG A 237 -0.05 21.84 14.22
CA ARG A 237 -0.57 23.19 14.52
C ARG A 237 -0.69 24.10 13.31
N ARG A 238 0.14 23.91 12.29
CA ARG A 238 0.09 24.69 11.04
C ARG A 238 0.35 23.82 9.83
N VAL A 239 -0.14 24.27 8.68
CA VAL A 239 0.17 23.64 7.40
C VAL A 239 1.66 23.82 7.07
N LEU A 240 2.30 22.75 6.62
CA LEU A 240 3.70 22.74 6.20
C LEU A 240 3.86 23.34 4.80
N SER A 241 5.04 23.91 4.56
CA SER A 241 5.49 24.41 3.26
C SER A 241 6.83 23.80 2.87
N ASP A 242 7.23 24.02 1.62
CA ASP A 242 8.49 23.49 1.07
C ASP A 242 9.71 23.90 1.90
N SER A 243 9.68 25.11 2.48
CA SER A 243 10.72 25.58 3.39
C SER A 243 10.91 24.71 4.62
N ASP A 244 9.84 24.11 5.14
CA ASP A 244 9.86 23.30 6.36
C ASP A 244 10.54 21.94 6.14
N VAL A 245 10.53 21.46 4.90
CA VAL A 245 10.96 20.10 4.56
C VAL A 245 12.11 20.04 3.56
N ARG A 246 12.59 21.17 3.06
CA ARG A 246 13.64 21.25 2.02
C ARG A 246 14.95 20.53 2.35
N SER A 247 15.23 20.28 3.63
CA SER A 247 16.44 19.59 4.09
C SER A 247 16.21 18.12 4.44
N LEU A 248 14.97 17.63 4.32
CA LEU A 248 14.61 16.25 4.61
C LEU A 248 14.73 15.42 3.33
N ASP A 249 15.31 14.23 3.46
CA ASP A 249 15.29 13.22 2.41
C ASP A 249 13.98 12.41 2.44
N ALA A 250 13.78 11.50 1.48
CA ALA A 250 12.55 10.69 1.39
C ALA A 250 12.27 9.89 2.68
N GLN A 251 13.31 9.34 3.31
CA GLN A 251 13.15 8.58 4.55
C GLN A 251 12.74 9.49 5.72
N ALA A 252 13.35 10.66 5.84
CA ALA A 252 13.00 11.64 6.86
C ALA A 252 11.59 12.21 6.64
N LEU A 253 11.16 12.40 5.39
CA LEU A 253 9.78 12.75 5.05
C LEU A 253 8.80 11.64 5.45
N ARG A 254 9.13 10.38 5.17
CA ARG A 254 8.33 9.23 5.59
C ARG A 254 8.22 9.15 7.10
N VAL A 255 9.32 9.37 7.83
CA VAL A 255 9.30 9.44 9.29
C VAL A 255 8.44 10.62 9.77
N ALA A 256 8.61 11.83 9.20
CA ALA A 256 7.81 13.00 9.57
C ALA A 256 6.31 12.78 9.34
N ARG A 257 5.95 12.14 8.21
CA ARG A 257 4.58 11.78 7.86
C ARG A 257 4.00 10.84 8.91
N ASN A 258 4.73 9.77 9.22
CA ASN A 258 4.30 8.75 10.16
C ASN A 258 4.36 9.22 11.63
N GLU A 259 5.17 10.23 11.94
CA GLU A 259 5.20 10.84 13.28
C GLU A 259 3.85 11.47 13.64
N ILE A 260 3.13 12.04 12.67
CA ILE A 260 1.77 12.55 12.88
C ILE A 260 0.86 11.43 13.39
N PHE A 261 0.87 10.26 12.75
CA PHE A 261 0.09 9.09 13.18
C PHE A 261 0.58 8.54 14.54
N ALA A 262 1.89 8.50 14.76
CA ALA A 262 2.49 8.03 16.00
C ALA A 262 2.06 8.87 17.21
N ARG A 263 1.93 10.20 17.05
CA ARG A 263 1.43 11.10 18.10
C ARG A 263 0.00 10.79 18.54
N HIS A 264 -0.78 10.11 17.70
CA HIS A 264 -2.14 9.65 18.00
C HIS A 264 -2.20 8.16 18.42
N GLY A 265 -1.06 7.51 18.58
CA GLY A 265 -0.97 6.11 19.01
C GLY A 265 -1.20 5.07 17.90
N TYR A 266 -1.01 5.44 16.64
CA TYR A 266 -1.12 4.48 15.52
C TYR A 266 -0.11 3.34 15.64
N THR A 267 -0.60 2.10 15.58
CA THR A 267 0.21 0.89 15.56
C THR A 267 0.67 0.56 14.14
N PHE A 268 1.95 0.75 13.87
CA PHE A 268 2.53 0.48 12.54
C PHE A 268 2.61 -1.02 12.22
N ASN A 269 2.33 -1.39 10.97
CA ASN A 269 2.64 -2.74 10.47
C ASN A 269 4.12 -2.85 10.05
N SER A 270 4.69 -1.78 9.49
CA SER A 270 6.08 -1.80 9.00
C SER A 270 7.07 -1.94 10.17
N ALA A 271 8.03 -2.86 10.00
CA ALA A 271 8.97 -3.21 11.06
C ALA A 271 9.92 -2.05 11.41
N ASP A 272 10.33 -1.27 10.41
CA ASP A 272 11.20 -0.12 10.58
C ASP A 272 10.51 1.04 11.33
N LEU A 273 9.25 1.37 10.99
CA LEU A 273 8.50 2.42 11.68
C LEU A 273 8.17 2.01 13.12
N ARG A 274 7.76 0.76 13.35
CA ARG A 274 7.59 0.24 14.72
C ARG A 274 8.85 0.40 15.55
N ARG A 275 10.00 -0.03 15.01
CA ARG A 275 11.30 0.07 15.68
C ARG A 275 11.75 1.51 15.89
N HIS A 276 11.47 2.40 14.95
CA HIS A 276 11.78 3.82 15.06
C HIS A 276 10.97 4.48 16.19
N PHE A 277 9.64 4.31 16.17
CA PHE A 277 8.74 4.97 17.12
C PHE A 277 8.77 4.33 18.51
N SER A 278 9.00 3.01 18.64
CA SER A 278 9.11 2.37 19.98
C SER A 278 10.30 2.85 20.81
N ARG A 279 11.26 3.55 20.19
CA ARG A 279 12.40 4.19 20.87
C ARG A 279 12.08 5.60 21.36
N GLN A 280 10.94 6.15 20.94
CA GLN A 280 10.53 7.50 21.32
C GLN A 280 9.81 7.44 22.69
N PRO A 281 10.26 8.21 23.69
CA PRO A 281 9.69 8.15 25.04
C PRO A 281 8.24 8.65 25.12
N TRP A 282 7.75 9.33 24.08
CA TRP A 282 6.40 9.88 23.98
C TRP A 282 5.42 8.99 23.20
N TYR A 283 5.90 7.91 22.56
CA TYR A 283 5.07 7.09 21.68
C TYR A 283 4.39 5.97 22.46
N GLU A 284 3.06 6.00 22.50
CA GLU A 284 2.21 4.99 23.14
C GLU A 284 1.24 4.41 22.10
N PRO A 285 1.45 3.19 21.57
CA PRO A 285 0.55 2.59 20.60
C PRO A 285 -0.79 2.20 21.25
N THR A 286 -1.89 2.74 20.73
CA THR A 286 -3.26 2.52 21.25
C THR A 286 -4.13 1.69 20.31
N GLY A 287 -3.86 1.72 19.00
CA GLY A 287 -4.65 0.98 18.03
C GLY A 287 -4.25 1.22 16.59
N LYS A 288 -5.01 0.65 15.65
CA LYS A 288 -4.81 0.84 14.21
C LYS A 288 -5.55 2.05 13.65
N GLN A 289 -6.56 2.56 14.35
CA GLN A 289 -7.36 3.68 13.87
C GLN A 289 -7.06 4.95 14.66
N VAL A 290 -6.83 6.06 13.97
CA VAL A 290 -6.54 7.36 14.60
C VAL A 290 -7.35 8.47 13.94
N SER A 291 -7.70 9.50 14.70
CA SER A 291 -8.41 10.66 14.15
C SER A 291 -7.43 11.81 13.96
N LEU A 292 -7.22 12.21 12.70
CA LEU A 292 -6.41 13.36 12.36
C LEU A 292 -7.28 14.60 12.18
N ASN A 293 -6.80 15.75 12.63
CA ASN A 293 -7.46 17.02 12.32
C ASN A 293 -7.14 17.48 10.88
N ALA A 294 -7.84 18.53 10.41
CA ALA A 294 -7.69 19.01 9.03
C ALA A 294 -6.26 19.47 8.69
N VAL A 295 -5.53 20.07 9.63
CA VAL A 295 -4.13 20.48 9.45
C VAL A 295 -3.23 19.26 9.32
N GLU A 296 -3.42 18.26 10.17
CA GLU A 296 -2.66 17.00 10.13
C GLU A 296 -2.91 16.23 8.84
N GLN A 297 -4.16 16.14 8.38
CA GLN A 297 -4.49 15.52 7.09
C GLN A 297 -3.81 16.25 5.92
N ALA A 298 -3.84 17.59 5.92
CA ALA A 298 -3.14 18.38 4.91
C ALA A 298 -1.62 18.17 4.94
N ASN A 299 -1.04 18.00 6.13
CA ASN A 299 0.39 17.78 6.29
C ASN A 299 0.82 16.36 5.93
N VAL A 300 0.04 15.34 6.27
CA VAL A 300 0.28 13.96 5.81
C VAL A 300 0.29 13.89 4.29
N ALA A 301 -0.71 14.50 3.66
CA ALA A 301 -0.83 14.58 2.20
C ALA A 301 0.37 15.31 1.58
N PHE A 302 0.74 16.48 2.13
CA PHE A 302 1.91 17.25 1.70
C PHE A 302 3.21 16.45 1.79
N LEU A 303 3.44 15.76 2.91
CA LEU A 303 4.66 14.99 3.14
C LEU A 303 4.74 13.77 2.21
N LEU A 304 3.62 13.05 2.01
CA LEU A 304 3.54 11.94 1.06
C LEU A 304 3.83 12.38 -0.37
N GLY A 305 3.29 13.51 -0.81
CA GLY A 305 3.57 14.04 -2.14
C GLY A 305 5.06 14.41 -2.31
N ARG A 306 5.69 14.96 -1.26
CA ARG A 306 7.11 15.34 -1.31
C ARG A 306 8.05 14.12 -1.26
N GLU A 307 7.69 13.09 -0.50
CA GLU A 307 8.36 11.78 -0.47
C GLU A 307 8.46 11.19 -1.88
N ARG A 308 7.31 11.10 -2.58
CA ARG A 308 7.26 10.60 -3.96
C ARG A 308 8.12 11.41 -4.93
N VAL A 309 8.09 12.74 -4.84
CA VAL A 309 8.91 13.59 -5.72
C VAL A 309 10.41 13.31 -5.52
N LEU A 310 10.86 13.10 -4.27
CA LEU A 310 12.26 12.78 -3.99
C LEU A 310 12.65 11.37 -4.43
N GLU A 311 11.74 10.40 -4.25
CA GLU A 311 11.93 9.02 -4.76
C GLU A 311 12.08 9.00 -6.29
N ASN A 312 11.29 9.81 -6.99
CA ASN A 312 11.33 9.89 -8.47
C ASN A 312 12.51 10.75 -9.00
N SER A 313 12.90 11.82 -8.29
CA SER A 313 13.94 12.76 -8.77
C SER A 313 15.38 12.23 -8.62
N GLY A 314 15.56 11.16 -7.85
CA GLY A 314 16.87 10.53 -7.63
C GLY A 314 17.08 9.26 -8.45
N GLN A 315 16.84 9.29 -9.78
CA GLN A 315 16.97 8.15 -10.71
C GLN A 315 18.02 7.10 -10.29
N SER A 316 17.58 6.11 -9.51
CA SER A 316 18.34 4.95 -9.06
C SER A 316 17.36 3.96 -8.42
N LEU A 317 16.95 2.94 -9.17
CA LEU A 317 16.84 1.55 -8.71
C LEU A 317 16.21 1.20 -7.33
N MET A 318 15.30 2.00 -6.76
CA MET A 318 14.96 1.88 -5.32
C MET A 318 13.46 1.99 -4.97
N ALA A 319 12.59 1.40 -5.77
CA ALA A 319 11.22 1.06 -5.36
C ALA A 319 10.92 -0.42 -5.59
N MET A 320 11.80 -1.29 -5.08
CA MET A 320 11.48 -2.68 -4.75
C MET A 320 12.03 -2.97 -3.36
N THR A 321 11.16 -2.64 -2.39
CA THR A 321 11.00 -3.22 -1.05
C THR A 321 12.21 -3.28 -0.11
N SER A 322 12.22 -2.33 0.84
CA SER A 322 12.92 -2.45 2.13
C SER A 322 12.42 -3.64 3.00
N GLU A 323 11.38 -4.36 2.56
CA GLU A 323 10.82 -5.54 3.24
C GLU A 323 11.59 -6.85 2.92
N ASP A 324 12.43 -6.87 1.87
CA ASP A 324 13.13 -8.09 1.43
C ASP A 324 14.50 -8.29 2.11
N TYR A 325 15.04 -7.23 2.71
CA TYR A 325 16.38 -7.21 3.29
C TYR A 325 16.32 -7.26 4.82
N LEU A 326 17.09 -8.16 5.42
CA LEU A 326 17.27 -8.26 6.87
C LEU A 326 17.96 -7.02 7.44
N LEU A 327 18.95 -6.48 6.71
CA LEU A 327 19.69 -5.27 7.07
C LEU A 327 19.85 -4.36 5.83
N PRO A 328 18.80 -3.60 5.46
CA PRO A 328 18.76 -2.84 4.21
C PRO A 328 19.93 -1.85 4.05
N ASP A 329 20.40 -1.27 5.15
CA ASP A 329 21.48 -0.27 5.16
C ASP A 329 22.90 -0.86 5.31
N SER A 330 23.02 -2.19 5.38
CA SER A 330 24.32 -2.87 5.61
C SER A 330 25.39 -2.60 4.54
N HIS A 331 24.97 -2.10 3.37
CA HIS A 331 25.86 -1.70 2.28
C HIS A 331 26.31 -0.23 2.36
N ARG A 332 25.67 0.60 3.20
CA ARG A 332 25.85 2.09 3.21
C ARG A 332 26.50 2.63 4.46
N ARG A 333 26.21 2.06 5.63
CA ARG A 333 26.74 2.54 6.93
C ARG A 333 27.24 1.40 7.80
N LYS A 334 28.15 1.74 8.72
CA LYS A 334 28.58 0.81 9.76
C LYS A 334 27.39 0.46 10.67
N LEU A 335 27.22 -0.83 10.92
CA LEU A 335 26.22 -1.37 11.83
C LEU A 335 26.70 -1.23 13.28
N SER A 336 25.73 -1.16 14.18
CA SER A 336 25.89 -1.12 15.62
C SER A 336 25.13 -2.27 16.26
N TYR A 337 25.35 -2.50 17.57
CA TYR A 337 24.64 -3.56 18.29
C TYR A 337 23.12 -3.40 18.16
N ALA A 338 22.63 -2.16 18.20
CA ALA A 338 21.20 -1.84 18.06
C ALA A 338 20.58 -2.21 16.69
N ASP A 339 21.40 -2.47 15.66
CA ASP A 339 20.93 -2.90 14.34
C ASP A 339 20.71 -4.41 14.27
N ILE A 340 21.40 -5.17 15.13
CA ILE A 340 21.38 -6.63 15.16
C ILE A 340 20.75 -7.20 16.43
N ASP A 341 20.38 -6.33 17.37
CA ASP A 341 19.75 -6.67 18.63
C ASP A 341 18.42 -7.40 18.38
N GLY A 342 18.22 -8.51 19.10
CA GLY A 342 17.07 -9.39 18.94
C GLY A 342 17.13 -10.36 17.74
N LEU A 343 18.16 -10.30 16.89
CA LEU A 343 18.38 -11.33 15.87
C LEU A 343 19.05 -12.56 16.50
N ASP A 344 18.48 -13.74 16.25
CA ASP A 344 19.10 -14.99 16.67
C ASP A 344 20.31 -15.33 15.77
N LYS A 345 21.12 -16.30 16.20
CA LYS A 345 22.33 -16.72 15.46
C LYS A 345 22.01 -17.12 14.01
N SER A 346 20.85 -17.74 13.77
CA SER A 346 20.43 -18.16 12.44
C SER A 346 20.13 -16.96 11.53
N THR A 347 19.46 -15.94 12.06
CA THR A 347 19.16 -14.70 11.36
C THR A 347 20.39 -13.83 11.17
N LEU A 348 21.30 -13.78 12.14
CA LEU A 348 22.60 -13.10 11.98
C LEU A 348 23.43 -13.73 10.86
N ARG A 349 23.42 -15.07 10.74
CA ARG A 349 24.05 -15.76 9.61
C ARG A 349 23.41 -15.36 8.28
N LEU A 350 22.09 -15.25 8.20
CA LEU A 350 21.41 -14.80 6.99
C LEU A 350 21.76 -13.34 6.67
N ALA A 351 21.69 -12.44 7.65
CA ALA A 351 22.00 -11.01 7.48
C ALA A 351 23.45 -10.75 7.07
N ARG A 352 24.41 -11.52 7.62
CA ARG A 352 25.81 -11.48 7.19
C ARG A 352 25.97 -11.91 5.73
N ASN A 353 25.27 -12.99 5.33
CA ASN A 353 25.35 -13.53 3.97
C ASN A 353 24.55 -12.71 2.96
N GLU A 354 23.56 -11.92 3.38
CA GLU A 354 22.85 -10.97 2.53
C GLU A 354 23.82 -9.96 1.89
N ILE A 355 24.82 -9.49 2.64
CA ILE A 355 25.85 -8.58 2.12
C ILE A 355 26.56 -9.21 0.92
N PHE A 356 26.94 -10.50 1.00
CA PHE A 356 27.55 -11.21 -0.12
C PHE A 356 26.56 -11.49 -1.26
N ALA A 357 25.30 -11.79 -0.93
CA ALA A 357 24.25 -12.04 -1.90
C ALA A 357 23.98 -10.81 -2.77
N ARG A 358 24.05 -9.60 -2.20
CA ARG A 358 23.91 -8.32 -2.95
C ARG A 358 24.93 -8.18 -4.08
N HIS A 359 26.09 -8.83 -3.95
CA HIS A 359 27.17 -8.85 -4.96
C HIS A 359 27.15 -10.10 -5.84
N GLY A 360 26.05 -10.85 -5.86
CA GLY A 360 25.90 -12.03 -6.70
C GLY A 360 26.71 -13.25 -6.25
N TYR A 361 27.15 -13.31 -4.99
CA TYR A 361 27.92 -14.45 -4.48
C TYR A 361 27.16 -15.78 -4.61
N VAL A 362 27.78 -16.79 -5.21
CA VAL A 362 27.19 -18.13 -5.33
C VAL A 362 27.47 -18.96 -4.08
N PHE A 363 26.45 -19.14 -3.24
CA PHE A 363 26.57 -19.96 -2.02
C PHE A 363 26.70 -21.46 -2.33
N LYS A 364 27.72 -22.10 -1.75
CA LYS A 364 27.84 -23.57 -1.72
C LYS A 364 26.87 -24.23 -0.74
N SER A 365 26.43 -23.47 0.26
CA SER A 365 25.49 -23.93 1.28
C SER A 365 24.09 -23.97 0.67
N GLU A 366 23.50 -25.16 0.62
CA GLU A 366 22.21 -25.38 -0.06
C GLU A 366 21.07 -24.58 0.58
N ASP A 367 21.09 -24.42 1.90
CA ASP A 367 20.14 -23.61 2.66
C ASP A 367 20.23 -22.11 2.31
N LEU A 368 21.43 -21.53 2.24
CA LEU A 368 21.63 -20.12 1.85
C LEU A 368 21.29 -19.90 0.39
N ASN A 369 21.66 -20.84 -0.48
CA ASN A 369 21.34 -20.77 -1.90
C ASN A 369 19.83 -20.79 -2.11
N ARG A 370 19.11 -21.72 -1.44
CA ARG A 370 17.64 -21.79 -1.46
C ARG A 370 17.00 -20.54 -0.87
N TYR A 371 17.53 -20.05 0.25
CA TYR A 371 17.03 -18.84 0.91
C TYR A 371 17.13 -17.61 -0.01
N PHE A 372 18.31 -17.33 -0.57
CA PHE A 372 18.50 -16.12 -1.38
C PHE A 372 17.85 -16.20 -2.76
N LYS A 373 17.74 -17.39 -3.38
CA LYS A 373 17.06 -17.59 -4.67
C LYS A 373 15.58 -17.22 -4.67
N ARG A 374 14.94 -17.13 -3.50
CA ARG A 374 13.54 -16.68 -3.38
C ARG A 374 13.40 -15.18 -3.60
N TYR A 375 14.50 -14.42 -3.49
CA TYR A 375 14.50 -12.97 -3.61
C TYR A 375 14.88 -12.57 -5.03
N SER A 376 14.05 -11.72 -5.63
CA SER A 376 14.21 -11.27 -7.01
C SER A 376 15.47 -10.44 -7.23
N TRP A 377 15.95 -9.75 -6.17
CA TRP A 377 17.17 -8.94 -6.16
C TRP A 377 18.46 -9.76 -6.19
N TYR A 378 18.44 -11.03 -5.79
CA TYR A 378 19.63 -11.87 -5.77
C TYR A 378 19.92 -12.43 -7.17
N LYS A 379 20.97 -11.92 -7.82
CA LYS A 379 21.45 -12.37 -9.13
C LYS A 379 22.80 -13.06 -9.00
N PRO A 380 22.85 -14.40 -8.77
CA PRO A 380 24.11 -15.11 -8.63
C PRO A 380 24.90 -15.08 -9.94
N HIS A 381 26.11 -14.52 -9.91
CA HIS A 381 27.05 -14.56 -11.02
C HIS A 381 28.41 -15.02 -10.50
N GLY A 382 28.92 -16.15 -11.01
CA GLY A 382 30.16 -16.74 -10.52
C GLY A 382 31.33 -15.74 -10.55
N GLY A 383 32.10 -15.66 -9.47
CA GLY A 383 33.23 -14.74 -9.35
C GLY A 383 33.66 -14.47 -7.91
N ALA A 384 34.82 -13.83 -7.75
CA ALA A 384 35.23 -13.29 -6.46
C ALA A 384 34.43 -12.02 -6.13
N VAL A 385 33.84 -11.96 -4.94
CA VAL A 385 33.10 -10.78 -4.47
C VAL A 385 34.05 -9.78 -3.81
N SER A 386 34.00 -8.53 -4.26
CA SER A 386 34.71 -7.42 -3.65
C SER A 386 33.74 -6.62 -2.78
N LEU A 387 34.03 -6.55 -1.48
CA LEU A 387 33.23 -5.79 -0.52
C LEU A 387 33.87 -4.42 -0.26
N SER A 388 33.04 -3.39 -0.10
CA SER A 388 33.50 -2.08 0.38
C SER A 388 34.03 -2.15 1.81
N GLY A 389 34.79 -1.14 2.24
CA GLY A 389 35.29 -1.08 3.63
C GLY A 389 34.17 -1.07 4.69
N VAL A 390 32.99 -0.54 4.36
CA VAL A 390 31.81 -0.57 5.24
C VAL A 390 31.24 -1.98 5.33
N GLU A 391 31.09 -2.67 4.20
CA GLU A 391 30.57 -4.03 4.15
C GLU A 391 31.51 -5.03 4.81
N GLN A 392 32.83 -4.88 4.62
CA GLN A 392 33.84 -5.68 5.33
C GLN A 392 33.73 -5.50 6.84
N TYR A 393 33.61 -4.25 7.30
CA TYR A 393 33.39 -3.95 8.72
C TYR A 393 32.09 -4.62 9.22
N ASN A 394 31.00 -4.50 8.47
CA ASN A 394 29.70 -5.03 8.86
C ASN A 394 29.66 -6.57 8.90
N VAL A 395 30.29 -7.24 7.93
CA VAL A 395 30.46 -8.69 7.94
C VAL A 395 31.23 -9.13 9.20
N GLY A 396 32.32 -8.44 9.51
CA GLY A 396 33.12 -8.71 10.72
C GLY A 396 32.35 -8.43 12.01
N PHE A 397 31.60 -7.32 12.04
CA PHE A 397 30.75 -6.91 13.15
C PHE A 397 29.67 -7.95 13.43
N ILE A 398 28.86 -8.33 12.43
CA ILE A 398 27.79 -9.34 12.59
C ILE A 398 28.39 -10.68 13.04
N LYS A 399 29.56 -11.06 12.51
CA LYS A 399 30.22 -12.33 12.85
C LYS A 399 30.60 -12.45 14.33
N GLN A 400 30.78 -11.33 15.04
CA GLN A 400 31.07 -11.35 16.48
C GLN A 400 29.87 -11.80 17.33
N TYR A 401 28.65 -11.67 16.80
CA TYR A 401 27.41 -11.93 17.53
C TYR A 401 26.65 -13.19 17.04
N GLU A 402 27.02 -13.72 15.88
CA GLU A 402 26.60 -15.05 15.35
C GLU A 402 27.30 -16.20 16.09
#